data_AF-A0A2E4N697-F1
#
_entry.id   AF-A0A2E4N697-F1
#
_cell.length_a   1.000
_cell.length_b   1.000
_cell.length_c   1.000
_cell.angle_alpha   90.00
_cell.angle_beta   90.00
_cell.angle_gamma   90.00
#
_symmetry.space_group_name_H-M   'P 1'
#
loop_
_entity.id
_entity.type
_entity.pdbx_description
1 polymer ?
#
loop_
_entity_poly.entity_id
_entity_poly.type
_entity_poly.pdbx_seq_one_letter_code
_entity_poly.pdbx_strand_id
1 'polypeptide(L)'
;MPLLGDIPYLGVAFKRTKKTRKRTELLIIMTPQIIETPEEIEKFSRESIENSTFMRPFNERGTKRNETQIRILDSIDPKAREEKGFEVPKSSQSKLRDKI
;
A
#
# COMPACT_ATOMS: atom_id res chain seq x y z
N MET A 1 32.74 5.26 43.55
CA MET A 1 33.33 5.28 44.91
C MET A 1 32.73 4.13 45.69
N PRO A 2 33.52 3.16 46.17
CA PRO A 2 33.02 1.92 46.76
C PRO A 2 32.31 2.10 48.12
N LEU A 3 32.66 3.11 48.94
CA LEU A 3 32.09 3.26 50.29
C LEU A 3 30.76 4.05 50.37
N LEU A 4 30.54 5.01 49.47
CA LEU A 4 29.38 5.93 49.58
C LEU A 4 28.09 5.35 48.97
N GLY A 5 28.16 4.24 48.24
CA GLY A 5 27.03 3.66 47.52
C GLY A 5 26.03 2.87 48.38
N ASP A 6 26.45 2.45 49.57
CA ASP A 6 25.68 1.53 50.44
C ASP A 6 24.92 2.26 51.57
N ILE A 7 24.98 3.60 51.61
CA ILE A 7 24.20 4.40 52.56
C ILE A 7 22.72 4.40 52.11
N PRO A 8 21.78 3.88 52.91
CA PRO A 8 20.35 3.99 52.61
C PRO A 8 19.98 5.46 52.39
N TYR A 9 19.12 5.74 51.41
CA TYR A 9 18.71 7.11 51.01
C TYR A 9 19.80 7.97 50.33
N LEU A 10 21.03 8.03 50.85
CA LEU A 10 22.09 8.90 50.31
C LEU A 10 22.95 8.24 49.20
N GLY A 11 23.07 6.92 49.19
CA GLY A 11 23.90 6.18 48.23
C GLY A 11 23.40 6.20 46.79
N VAL A 12 22.13 6.55 46.57
CA VAL A 12 21.53 6.70 45.22
C VAL A 12 22.19 7.84 44.43
N ALA A 13 22.63 8.91 45.09
CA ALA A 13 23.30 10.05 44.45
C ALA A 13 24.69 9.68 43.86
N PHE A 14 25.30 8.61 44.36
CA PHE A 14 26.63 8.15 43.94
C PHE A 14 26.59 6.84 43.13
N LYS A 15 25.39 6.27 42.92
CA LYS A 15 25.18 4.99 42.22
C LYS A 15 24.75 5.22 40.76
N ARG A 16 25.55 4.71 39.81
CA ARG A 16 25.16 4.69 38.40
C ARG A 16 24.25 3.49 38.12
N THR A 17 22.97 3.71 37.86
CA THR A 17 21.99 2.65 37.57
C THR A 17 21.64 2.67 36.08
N LYS A 18 21.86 1.55 35.36
CA LYS A 18 21.39 1.37 33.99
C LYS A 18 20.40 0.21 33.95
N LYS A 19 19.10 0.52 33.78
CA LYS A 19 18.06 -0.49 33.56
C LYS A 19 17.71 -0.50 32.08
N THR A 20 17.80 -1.66 31.44
CA THR A 20 17.41 -1.83 30.04
C THR A 20 16.49 -3.03 29.95
N ARG A 21 15.29 -2.81 29.39
CA ARG A 21 14.31 -3.85 29.08
C ARG A 21 14.04 -3.75 27.58
N LYS A 22 14.15 -4.86 26.86
CA LYS A 22 13.79 -4.97 25.44
C LYS A 22 12.84 -6.15 25.28
N ARG A 23 11.74 -5.93 24.57
CA ARG A 23 10.76 -6.95 24.18
C ARG A 23 10.52 -6.79 22.68
N THR A 24 10.68 -7.87 21.93
CA THR A 24 10.53 -7.88 20.49
C THR A 24 9.58 -9.01 20.15
N GLU A 25 8.47 -8.67 19.50
CA GLU A 25 7.43 -9.61 19.07
C GLU A 25 7.22 -9.44 17.58
N LEU A 26 7.13 -10.55 16.86
CA LEU A 26 6.95 -10.59 15.42
C LEU A 26 5.86 -11.60 15.10
N LEU A 27 4.83 -11.14 14.39
CA LEU A 27 3.75 -11.96 13.87
C LEU A 27 3.77 -11.86 12.34
N ILE A 28 3.94 -13.00 11.68
CA ILE A 28 3.91 -13.12 10.22
C ILE A 28 2.69 -13.98 9.87
N ILE A 29 1.80 -13.46 9.03
CA ILE A 29 0.61 -14.15 8.54
C ILE A 29 0.69 -14.21 7.02
N MET A 30 0.38 -15.38 6.45
CA MET A 30 0.34 -15.62 5.02
C MET A 30 -0.95 -16.36 4.68
N THR A 31 -1.62 -15.90 3.63
CA THR A 31 -2.81 -16.56 3.07
C THR A 31 -2.45 -17.10 1.68
N PRO A 32 -2.02 -18.37 1.56
CA PRO A 32 -1.75 -18.94 0.24
C PRO A 32 -3.05 -19.07 -0.56
N GLN A 33 -2.94 -18.94 -1.88
CA GLN A 33 -4.03 -19.18 -2.83
C GLN A 33 -3.51 -20.17 -3.88
N ILE A 34 -4.32 -21.18 -4.21
CA ILE A 34 -4.01 -22.17 -5.25
C ILE A 34 -4.85 -21.78 -6.48
N ILE A 35 -4.20 -21.71 -7.65
CA ILE A 35 -4.86 -21.40 -8.91
C ILE A 35 -4.63 -22.58 -9.85
N GLU A 36 -5.71 -23.19 -10.33
CA GLU A 36 -5.64 -24.44 -11.09
C GLU A 36 -5.80 -24.20 -12.59
N THR A 37 -6.56 -23.17 -12.97
CA THR A 37 -6.92 -22.91 -14.37
C THR A 37 -6.45 -21.53 -14.86
N PRO A 38 -6.19 -21.38 -16.17
CA PRO A 38 -5.85 -20.08 -16.75
C PRO A 38 -6.95 -19.02 -16.59
N GLU A 39 -8.23 -19.39 -16.66
CA GLU A 39 -9.34 -18.44 -16.48
C GLU A 39 -9.38 -17.87 -15.04
N GLU A 40 -9.05 -18.69 -14.04
CA GLU A 40 -8.96 -18.27 -12.63
C GLU A 40 -7.84 -17.27 -12.40
N ILE A 41 -6.72 -17.37 -13.14
CA ILE A 41 -5.59 -16.42 -13.05
C ILE A 41 -6.07 -15.02 -13.39
N GLU A 42 -6.84 -14.87 -14.48
CA GLU A 42 -7.30 -13.56 -14.93
C GLU A 42 -8.27 -12.93 -13.93
N LYS A 43 -9.21 -13.74 -13.43
CA LYS A 43 -10.16 -13.30 -12.40
C LYS A 43 -9.46 -12.90 -11.11
N PHE A 44 -8.52 -13.72 -10.63
CA PHE A 44 -7.76 -13.45 -9.41
C PHE A 44 -6.86 -12.22 -9.55
N SER A 45 -6.21 -12.05 -10.70
CA SER A 45 -5.39 -10.86 -11.00
C SER A 45 -6.22 -9.59 -10.94
N ARG A 46 -7.38 -9.60 -11.59
CA ARG A 46 -8.30 -8.46 -11.62
C ARG A 46 -8.80 -8.09 -10.22
N GLU A 47 -9.24 -9.09 -9.46
CA GLU A 47 -9.70 -8.91 -8.08
C GLU A 47 -8.59 -8.44 -7.14
N SER A 48 -7.37 -8.99 -7.30
CA SER A 48 -6.21 -8.59 -6.51
C SER A 48 -5.78 -7.15 -6.79
N ILE A 49 -5.84 -6.72 -8.05
CA ILE A 49 -5.52 -5.33 -8.45
C ILE A 49 -6.58 -4.37 -7.89
N GLU A 50 -7.87 -4.67 -8.07
CA GLU A 50 -8.99 -3.84 -7.63
C GLU A 50 -9.03 -3.67 -6.11
N ASN A 51 -8.81 -4.75 -5.36
CA ASN A 51 -8.79 -4.72 -3.90
C ASN A 51 -7.48 -4.17 -3.32
N SER A 52 -6.43 -4.01 -4.13
CA SER A 52 -5.19 -3.40 -3.66
C SER A 52 -5.30 -1.87 -3.61
N THR A 53 -5.24 -1.32 -2.40
CA THR A 53 -5.07 0.15 -2.22
C THR A 53 -3.75 0.64 -2.84
N PHE A 54 -2.78 -0.27 -3.02
CA PHE A 54 -1.45 0.00 -3.56
C PHE A 54 -1.44 0.24 -5.08
N MET A 55 -2.35 -0.41 -5.84
CA MET A 55 -2.47 -0.24 -7.30
C MET A 55 -3.68 0.60 -7.68
N ARG A 56 -4.13 1.51 -6.80
CA ARG A 56 -4.95 2.63 -7.28
C ARG A 56 -4.10 3.35 -8.33
N PRO A 57 -4.54 3.43 -9.60
CA PRO A 57 -3.76 4.10 -10.62
C PRO A 57 -3.48 5.50 -10.09
N PHE A 58 -2.21 5.88 -10.15
CA PHE A 58 -1.73 7.21 -9.81
C PHE A 58 -2.23 8.27 -10.83
N ASN A 59 -3.43 8.08 -11.37
CA ASN A 59 -4.07 8.84 -12.43
C ASN A 59 -4.89 10.01 -11.91
N GLU A 60 -5.03 10.19 -10.59
CA GLU A 60 -5.76 11.34 -10.05
C GLU A 60 -4.89 12.60 -9.87
N ARG A 61 -3.57 12.51 -10.05
CA ARG A 61 -2.75 13.72 -10.18
C ARG A 61 -2.66 14.10 -11.64
N GLY A 62 -3.67 14.82 -12.12
CA GLY A 62 -3.68 15.49 -13.42
C GLY A 62 -2.49 16.46 -13.54
N THR A 63 -1.32 15.94 -13.91
CA THR A 63 -0.18 16.75 -14.31
C THR A 63 -0.32 17.02 -15.81
N LYS A 64 -0.07 18.27 -16.24
CA LYS A 64 -0.14 18.68 -17.66
C LYS A 64 0.67 17.77 -18.62
N ARG A 65 1.61 16.98 -18.09
CA ARG A 65 2.40 16.00 -18.84
C ARG A 65 1.55 14.84 -19.38
N ASN A 66 0.49 14.42 -18.66
CA ASN A 66 -0.38 13.32 -19.08
C ASN A 66 -1.26 13.73 -20.28
N GLU A 67 -1.83 14.94 -20.27
CA GLU A 67 -2.66 15.46 -21.38
C GLU A 67 -1.92 15.56 -22.71
N THR A 68 -0.63 15.93 -22.67
CA THR A 68 0.19 16.00 -23.89
C THR A 68 0.50 14.60 -24.42
N GLN A 69 0.79 13.65 -23.54
CA GLN A 69 1.03 12.25 -23.92
C GLN A 69 -0.23 11.62 -24.53
N ILE A 70 -1.41 11.86 -23.93
CA ILE A 70 -2.70 11.40 -24.49
C ILE A 70 -2.91 11.97 -25.89
N ARG A 71 -2.74 13.28 -26.08
CA ARG A 71 -2.89 13.92 -27.41
C ARG A 71 -1.92 13.39 -28.46
N ILE A 72 -0.68 13.08 -28.06
CA ILE A 72 0.31 12.50 -28.96
C ILE A 72 -0.09 11.07 -29.33
N LEU A 73 -0.50 10.24 -28.37
CA LEU A 73 -0.95 8.87 -28.64
C LEU A 73 -2.17 8.85 -29.57
N ASP A 74 -3.15 9.73 -29.34
CA ASP A 74 -4.35 9.87 -30.18
C ASP A 74 -4.00 10.30 -31.61
N SER A 75 -2.87 10.99 -31.80
CA SER A 75 -2.39 11.43 -33.13
C SER A 75 -1.59 10.36 -33.88
N ILE A 76 -1.00 9.40 -33.17
CA ILE A 76 -0.19 8.32 -33.76
C ILE A 76 -1.07 7.13 -34.12
N ASP A 77 -2.00 6.75 -33.23
CA ASP A 77 -2.94 5.66 -33.46
C ASP A 77 -4.28 5.96 -32.76
N PRO A 78 -5.26 6.55 -33.47
CA PRO A 78 -6.58 6.85 -32.90
C PRO A 78 -7.39 5.59 -32.56
N LYS A 79 -6.94 4.40 -32.99
CA LYS A 79 -7.57 3.11 -32.72
C LYS A 79 -6.80 2.25 -31.72
N ALA A 80 -5.72 2.74 -31.12
CA ALA A 80 -5.00 2.04 -30.06
C ALA A 80 -5.88 1.78 -28.81
N ARG A 81 -7.00 2.52 -28.66
CA ARG A 81 -8.05 2.24 -27.65
C ARG A 81 -9.11 1.25 -28.12
N GLU A 82 -9.18 0.97 -29.41
CA GLU A 82 -10.07 -0.03 -30.02
C GLU A 82 -9.31 -1.35 -30.16
N GLU A 83 -8.80 -1.89 -29.06
CA GLU A 83 -8.49 -3.31 -29.01
C GLU A 83 -9.82 -4.09 -29.12
N LYS A 84 -9.88 -5.06 -30.02
CA LYS A 84 -11.03 -5.95 -30.18
C LYS A 84 -11.34 -6.64 -28.84
N GLY A 85 -12.45 -6.24 -28.22
CA GLY A 85 -13.24 -7.02 -27.27
C GLY A 85 -12.58 -7.30 -25.91
N PHE A 86 -12.72 -6.36 -24.97
CA PHE A 86 -12.90 -6.72 -23.56
C PHE A 86 -13.94 -5.79 -22.94
N GLU A 87 -15.11 -6.33 -22.59
CA GLU A 87 -16.18 -5.57 -21.93
C GLU A 87 -15.74 -5.23 -20.49
N VAL A 88 -15.39 -3.97 -20.26
CA VAL A 88 -15.18 -3.44 -18.91
C VAL A 88 -16.55 -3.24 -18.25
N PRO A 89 -16.86 -3.93 -17.12
CA PRO A 89 -18.14 -3.73 -16.44
C PRO A 89 -18.24 -2.29 -15.93
N LYS A 90 -19.29 -1.60 -16.37
CA LYS A 90 -19.69 -0.27 -15.88
C LYS A 90 -20.20 -0.38 -14.44
N SER A 91 -19.31 -0.37 -13.46
CA SER A 91 -19.69 -0.09 -12.07
C SER A 91 -18.52 0.53 -11.33
N SER A 92 -18.36 1.85 -11.33
CA SER A 92 -18.33 2.55 -10.03
C SER A 92 -18.47 4.08 -10.12
N GLN A 93 -18.71 4.66 -11.30
CA GLN A 93 -18.71 6.13 -11.46
C GLN A 93 -19.98 6.86 -10.96
N SER A 94 -20.99 6.19 -10.39
CA SER A 94 -22.27 6.85 -10.05
C SER A 94 -22.51 7.20 -8.57
N LYS A 95 -21.61 6.91 -7.62
CA LYS A 95 -21.91 7.10 -6.18
C LYS A 95 -21.19 8.25 -5.46
N LEU A 96 -20.69 9.25 -6.18
CA LEU A 96 -20.02 10.42 -5.57
C LEU A 96 -20.66 11.78 -5.88
N ARG A 97 -21.89 11.82 -6.39
CA ARG A 97 -22.61 13.08 -6.66
C ARG A 97 -23.73 13.44 -5.67
N ASP A 98 -24.02 12.60 -4.68
CA ASP A 98 -25.03 12.88 -3.65
C ASP A 98 -24.39 12.96 -2.26
N LYS A 99 -23.63 14.01 -2.01
CA LYS A 99 -23.38 14.51 -0.66
C LYS A 99 -23.05 16.01 -0.75
N ILE A 100 -24.13 16.78 -0.86
CA ILE A 100 -24.18 18.20 -0.45
C ILE A 100 -23.83 18.27 1.04
#